data_AF-A0A3G8C691-F1
#
_entry.id   AF-A0A3G8C691-F1
#
_cell.length_a   1.000
_cell.length_b   1.000
_cell.length_c   1.000
_cell.angle_alpha   90.00
_cell.angle_beta   90.00
_cell.angle_gamma   90.00
#
_symmetry.space_group_name_H-M   'P 1'
#
loop_
_entity.id
_entity.type
_entity.pdbx_description
1 polymer ?
#
loop_
_entity_poly.entity_id
_entity_poly.type
_entity_poly.pdbx_seq_one_letter_code
_entity_poly.pdbx_strand_id
1 'polypeptide(L)'
;MFSAEIGNLRMKAISASPDRIYPKVVQEAAQIHTLIGLVACGFGVALVPESIANSIMRDKVLFRRIYPVTASPNPAIGLYMSWNTHNESPLMDRFISMLDFNAAPQVVSPIA
;
A
#
# COMPACT_ATOMS: atom_id res chain seq x y z
N MET A 1 15.93 5.12 21.59
CA MET A 1 14.93 4.04 21.63
C MET A 1 13.67 4.57 20.93
N PHE A 2 13.64 4.52 19.59
CA PHE A 2 12.50 4.96 18.80
C PHE A 2 11.83 3.71 18.25
N SER A 3 10.76 3.28 18.91
CA SER A 3 9.84 2.29 18.36
C SER A 3 8.84 3.07 17.50
N ALA A 4 9.14 3.19 16.20
CA ALA A 4 8.12 3.56 15.22
C ALA A 4 7.35 2.28 14.91
N GLU A 5 6.31 1.98 15.70
CA GLU A 5 5.24 1.07 15.27
C GLU A 5 4.51 1.76 14.11
N ILE A 6 5.03 1.63 12.90
CA ILE A 6 4.24 1.90 11.69
C ILE A 6 3.28 0.74 11.54
N GLY A 7 2.12 0.89 12.17
CA GLY A 7 0.88 0.17 11.91
C GLY A 7 0.99 -1.36 11.80
N ASN A 8 0.45 -2.07 12.80
CA ASN A 8 0.10 -3.49 12.71
C ASN A 8 -1.02 -3.72 11.65
N LEU A 9 -0.75 -3.42 10.37
CA LEU A 9 -1.65 -3.65 9.25
C LEU A 9 -1.65 -5.14 8.93
N ARG A 10 -2.40 -5.90 9.72
CA ARG A 10 -2.65 -7.30 9.43
C ARG A 10 -3.66 -7.38 8.30
N MET A 11 -3.20 -7.83 7.15
CA MET A 11 -4.08 -8.07 6.02
C MET A 11 -4.90 -9.34 6.27
N LYS A 12 -6.19 -9.28 5.95
CA LYS A 12 -7.18 -10.29 6.30
C LYS A 12 -7.74 -10.95 5.04
N ALA A 13 -7.75 -12.28 5.02
CA ALA A 13 -8.51 -13.03 4.02
C ALA A 13 -9.99 -13.09 4.43
N ILE A 14 -10.91 -12.80 3.51
CA ILE A 14 -12.35 -12.63 3.79
C ILE A 14 -13.24 -13.53 2.92
N SER A 15 -14.44 -13.85 3.42
CA SER A 15 -15.53 -14.52 2.69
C SER A 15 -16.78 -13.64 2.69
N ALA A 16 -17.56 -13.61 1.60
CA ALA A 16 -18.72 -12.72 1.42
C ALA A 16 -20.09 -13.46 1.38
N SER A 17 -21.16 -12.76 1.77
CA SER A 17 -22.58 -13.18 1.75
C SER A 17 -23.45 -12.01 1.22
N PRO A 18 -24.65 -12.23 0.62
CA PRO A 18 -25.32 -11.24 -0.24
C PRO A 18 -25.87 -9.98 0.43
N ASP A 19 -26.34 -10.05 1.68
CA ASP A 19 -27.26 -9.01 2.21
C ASP A 19 -26.60 -8.01 3.19
N ARG A 20 -25.43 -8.36 3.75
CA ARG A 20 -24.57 -7.48 4.56
C ARG A 20 -23.22 -8.15 4.73
N ILE A 21 -22.15 -7.52 4.21
CA ILE A 21 -20.81 -8.12 4.27
C ILE A 21 -20.17 -7.80 5.61
N TYR A 22 -20.29 -8.72 6.58
CA TYR A 22 -19.34 -8.82 7.68
C TYR A 22 -18.28 -9.84 7.26
N PRO A 23 -17.09 -9.41 6.81
CA PRO A 23 -16.09 -10.33 6.31
C PRO A 23 -15.66 -11.28 7.43
N LYS A 24 -15.85 -12.59 7.21
CA LYS A 24 -15.25 -13.61 8.10
C LYS A 24 -13.75 -13.65 7.85
N VAL A 25 -12.97 -13.24 8.84
CA VAL A 25 -11.51 -13.29 8.77
C VAL A 25 -11.06 -14.74 8.91
N VAL A 26 -10.48 -15.29 7.83
CA VAL A 26 -9.98 -16.68 7.82
C VAL A 26 -8.51 -16.74 8.25
N GLN A 27 -7.72 -15.74 7.86
CA GLN A 27 -6.29 -15.67 8.17
C GLN A 27 -5.83 -14.22 8.31
N GLU A 28 -4.92 -14.01 9.25
CA GLU A 28 -4.12 -12.78 9.36
C GLU A 28 -2.69 -13.07 8.94
N ALA A 29 -2.18 -12.30 7.96
CA ALA A 29 -0.79 -12.40 7.52
C ALA A 29 -0.08 -11.06 7.73
N ALA A 30 1.18 -11.12 8.16
CA ALA A 30 2.01 -9.93 8.41
C ALA A 30 2.71 -9.42 7.14
N GLN A 31 2.88 -10.28 6.13
CA GLN A 31 3.58 -9.95 4.89
C GLN A 31 2.65 -10.11 3.68
N ILE A 32 2.71 -9.13 2.77
CA ILE A 32 1.88 -9.09 1.55
C ILE A 32 2.12 -10.31 0.66
N HIS A 33 3.38 -10.74 0.52
CA HIS A 33 3.74 -11.92 -0.27
C HIS A 33 3.08 -13.19 0.25
N THR A 34 3.08 -13.41 1.57
CA THR A 34 2.44 -14.56 2.21
C THR A 34 0.92 -14.54 1.99
N LEU A 35 0.30 -13.36 2.14
CA LEU A 35 -1.13 -13.20 1.90
C LEU A 35 -1.50 -13.56 0.46
N ILE A 36 -0.74 -13.11 -0.53
CA ILE A 36 -0.98 -13.41 -1.94
C ILE A 36 -0.81 -14.90 -2.22
N GLY A 37 0.22 -15.53 -1.63
CA GLY A 37 0.40 -16.98 -1.72
C GLY A 37 -0.79 -17.76 -1.17
N LEU A 38 -1.37 -17.33 -0.05
CA LEU A 38 -2.57 -17.94 0.52
C LEU A 38 -3.78 -17.81 -0.40
N VAL A 39 -3.99 -16.63 -1.00
CA VAL A 39 -5.06 -16.41 -1.99
C VAL A 39 -4.85 -17.30 -3.22
N ALA A 40 -3.61 -17.40 -3.73
CA ALA A 40 -3.27 -18.28 -4.85
C ALA A 40 -3.53 -19.77 -4.55
N CYS A 41 -3.43 -20.17 -3.28
CA CYS A 41 -3.77 -21.51 -2.80
C CYS A 41 -5.27 -21.70 -2.49
N GLY A 42 -6.12 -20.70 -2.71
CA GLY A 42 -7.58 -20.80 -2.54
C GLY A 42 -8.08 -20.50 -1.12
N PHE A 43 -7.30 -19.86 -0.24
CA PHE A 43 -7.73 -19.53 1.12
C PHE A 43 -8.81 -18.42 1.19
N GLY A 44 -9.16 -17.80 0.07
CA GLY A 44 -10.22 -16.78 -0.03
C GLY A 44 -9.80 -15.59 -0.87
N VAL A 45 -10.24 -14.38 -0.49
CA VAL A 45 -9.83 -13.12 -1.12
C VAL A 45 -9.19 -12.18 -0.09
N ALA A 46 -8.35 -11.26 -0.53
CA ALA A 46 -7.66 -10.31 0.32
C ALA A 46 -7.80 -8.87 -0.17
N LEU A 47 -7.76 -7.91 0.75
CA LEU A 47 -7.65 -6.48 0.46
C LEU A 47 -6.18 -6.07 0.48
N VAL A 48 -5.72 -5.44 -0.60
CA VAL A 48 -4.34 -4.95 -0.74
C VAL A 48 -4.34 -3.53 -1.32
N PRO A 49 -3.31 -2.71 -1.02
CA PRO A 49 -3.09 -1.44 -1.71
C PRO A 49 -2.90 -1.65 -3.22
N GLU A 50 -3.34 -0.67 -4.03
CA GLU A 50 -3.25 -0.75 -5.49
C GLU A 50 -1.81 -0.90 -6.00
N SER A 51 -0.83 -0.31 -5.31
CA SER A 51 0.59 -0.42 -5.67
C SER A 51 1.08 -1.86 -5.79
N ILE A 52 0.48 -2.78 -5.04
CA ILE A 52 0.83 -4.21 -5.03
C ILE A 52 0.38 -4.91 -6.32
N ALA A 53 -0.77 -4.52 -6.87
CA ALA A 53 -1.31 -5.08 -8.12
C ALA A 53 -0.41 -4.79 -9.33
N ASN A 54 0.47 -3.80 -9.21
CA ASN A 54 1.41 -3.38 -10.25
C ASN A 54 2.84 -3.93 -10.03
N SER A 55 3.15 -4.48 -8.86
CA SER A 55 4.52 -4.92 -8.51
C SER A 55 4.73 -6.43 -8.42
N ILE A 56 3.66 -7.23 -8.38
CA ILE A 56 3.74 -8.69 -8.15
C ILE A 56 3.27 -9.49 -9.36
N MET A 57 3.92 -10.63 -9.61
CA MET A 57 3.51 -11.59 -10.64
C MET A 57 2.08 -12.09 -10.38
N ARG A 58 1.25 -12.03 -11.42
CA ARG A 58 -0.20 -12.34 -11.35
C ARG A 58 -0.52 -13.83 -11.44
N ASP A 59 0.45 -14.70 -11.23
CA ASP A 59 0.20 -16.13 -11.41
C ASP A 59 -0.81 -16.61 -10.37
N LYS A 60 -1.92 -17.19 -10.84
CA LYS A 60 -3.02 -17.73 -10.03
C LYS A 60 -3.82 -16.74 -9.17
N VAL A 61 -3.60 -15.43 -9.30
CA VAL A 61 -4.36 -14.39 -8.59
C VAL A 61 -4.86 -13.29 -9.50
N LEU A 62 -6.14 -12.92 -9.34
CA LEU A 62 -6.76 -11.82 -10.08
C LEU A 62 -6.96 -10.62 -9.15
N PHE A 63 -6.35 -9.49 -9.51
CA PHE A 63 -6.57 -8.21 -8.82
C PHE A 63 -7.83 -7.55 -9.37
N ARG A 64 -8.76 -7.18 -8.49
CA ARG A 64 -9.99 -6.45 -8.84
C ARG A 64 -10.03 -5.14 -8.08
N ARG A 65 -10.26 -4.04 -8.80
CA ARG A 65 -10.46 -2.73 -8.18
C ARG A 65 -11.81 -2.71 -7.45
N ILE A 66 -11.82 -2.18 -6.24
CA ILE A 66 -13.04 -1.93 -5.48
C ILE A 66 -13.56 -0.57 -5.90
N TYR A 67 -14.78 -0.54 -6.44
CA TYR A 67 -15.44 0.70 -6.82
C TYR A 67 -16.20 1.29 -5.62
N PRO A 68 -16.35 2.61 -5.55
CA PRO A 68 -17.17 3.24 -4.51
C PRO A 68 -18.60 2.70 -4.54
N VAL A 69 -19.13 2.37 -3.37
CA VAL A 69 -20.53 1.89 -3.20
C VAL A 69 -21.49 3.03 -2.87
N THR A 70 -20.94 4.20 -2.52
CA THR A 70 -21.66 5.44 -2.25
C THR A 70 -21.06 6.58 -3.08
N ALA A 71 -21.65 7.77 -2.99
CA ALA A 71 -21.08 8.98 -3.61
C ALA A 71 -19.73 9.40 -2.99
N SER A 72 -19.38 8.86 -1.82
CA SER A 72 -18.09 9.12 -1.17
C SER A 72 -17.00 8.18 -1.72
N PRO A 73 -15.75 8.65 -1.85
CA PRO A 73 -14.65 7.80 -2.26
C PRO A 73 -14.39 6.67 -1.25
N ASN A 74 -13.80 5.57 -1.72
CA ASN A 74 -13.37 4.49 -0.84
C ASN A 74 -12.32 4.98 0.17
N PRO A 75 -12.27 4.40 1.39
CA PRO A 75 -11.21 4.68 2.34
C PRO A 75 -9.83 4.43 1.73
N ALA A 76 -8.92 5.38 1.92
CA ALA A 76 -7.53 5.28 1.47
C ALA A 76 -6.58 5.08 2.66
N ILE A 77 -5.45 4.44 2.39
CA ILE A 77 -4.35 4.30 3.35
C ILE A 77 -3.33 5.41 3.03
N GLY A 78 -3.04 6.26 4.01
CA GLY A 78 -2.04 7.32 3.86
C GLY A 78 -0.61 6.79 3.92
N LEU A 79 0.24 7.26 3.01
CA LEU A 79 1.69 7.08 3.07
C LEU A 79 2.31 8.39 3.56
N TYR A 80 3.03 8.32 4.67
CA TYR A 80 3.62 9.48 5.32
C TYR A 80 5.13 9.36 5.37
N MET A 81 5.81 10.48 5.15
CA MET A 81 7.24 10.61 5.37
C MET A 81 7.46 11.41 6.67
N SER A 82 8.44 10.99 7.45
CA SER A 82 8.81 11.68 8.69
C SER A 82 10.31 11.81 8.76
N TRP A 83 10.78 13.00 9.10
CA TRP A 83 12.19 13.31 9.23
C TRP A 83 12.44 14.14 10.50
N ASN A 84 13.68 14.14 10.97
CA ASN A 84 14.08 15.03 12.05
C ASN A 84 14.15 16.47 11.50
N THR A 85 13.41 17.39 12.12
CA THR A 85 13.40 18.81 11.76
C THR A 85 14.72 19.52 11.99
N HIS A 86 15.62 18.94 12.79
CA HIS A 86 16.97 19.45 13.05
C HIS A 86 18.03 18.84 12.11
N ASN A 87 17.62 18.07 11.10
CA ASN A 87 18.54 17.54 10.11
C ASN A 87 18.91 18.64 9.10
N GLU A 88 20.14 19.12 9.15
CA GLU A 88 20.67 20.17 8.26
C GLU A 88 21.16 19.65 6.91
N SER A 89 20.99 18.36 6.60
CA SER A 89 21.46 17.79 5.34
C SER A 89 20.76 18.43 4.13
N PRO A 90 21.51 19.06 3.20
CA PRO A 90 20.93 19.60 1.96
C PRO A 90 20.35 18.52 1.04
N LEU A 91 20.61 17.24 1.32
CA LEU A 91 20.04 16.12 0.58
C LEU A 91 18.57 15.86 0.95
N MET A 92 18.12 16.27 2.14
CA MET A 92 16.75 16.05 2.59
C MET A 92 15.78 16.80 1.68
N ASP A 93 15.97 18.11 1.49
CA ASP A 93 15.09 18.92 0.64
C ASP A 93 15.08 18.41 -0.81
N ARG A 94 16.24 17.96 -1.32
CA ARG A 94 16.33 17.35 -2.65
C ARG A 94 15.60 16.01 -2.74
N PHE A 95 15.67 15.18 -1.72
CA PHE A 95 14.95 13.92 -1.69
C PHE A 95 13.44 14.14 -1.60
N ILE A 96 12.99 15.09 -0.78
CA ILE A 96 11.58 15.47 -0.66
C ILE A 96 11.06 16.00 -2.01
N SER A 97 11.83 16.83 -2.70
CA SER A 97 11.41 17.36 -4.01
C SER A 97 11.33 16.29 -5.10
N MET A 98 12.10 15.20 -5.02
CA MET A 98 11.93 14.05 -5.93
C MET A 98 10.60 13.31 -5.73
N LEU A 99 9.98 13.46 -4.55
CA LEU A 99 8.70 12.85 -4.22
C LEU A 99 7.50 13.76 -4.51
N ASP A 100 7.74 14.99 -4.99
CA ASP A 100 6.68 15.85 -5.48
C ASP A 100 6.21 15.36 -6.86
N PHE A 101 5.19 14.51 -6.85
CA PHE A 101 4.61 13.90 -8.06
C PHE A 101 3.95 14.90 -9.02
N ASN A 102 3.89 16.19 -8.67
CA ASN A 102 3.44 17.28 -9.55
C ASN A 102 4.60 18.14 -10.12
N ALA A 103 5.85 17.92 -9.68
CA ALA A 103 6.99 18.67 -10.17
C ALA A 103 7.63 17.98 -11.40
N ALA A 104 7.96 18.77 -12.44
CA ALA A 104 8.71 18.26 -13.59
C ALA A 104 10.12 17.80 -13.16
N PRO A 105 10.67 16.70 -13.70
CA PRO A 105 11.98 16.20 -13.32
C PRO A 105 13.06 17.28 -13.52
N GLN A 106 13.69 17.72 -12.43
CA GLN A 106 14.85 18.62 -12.50
C GLN A 106 16.09 17.78 -12.85
N VAL A 107 16.29 17.52 -14.14
CA VAL A 107 17.54 16.93 -14.63
C VAL A 107 18.62 18.00 -14.54
N VAL A 108 19.41 17.96 -13.48
CA VAL A 108 20.62 18.78 -13.37
C VAL A 108 21.64 18.20 -14.36
N SER A 109 21.92 18.93 -15.44
CA SER A 109 22.96 18.56 -16.42
C SER A 109 24.32 18.49 -15.72
N PRO A 110 25.16 17.47 -16.01
CA PRO A 110 26.55 17.47 -15.56
C PRO A 110 27.25 18.72 -16.08
N ILE A 111 28.06 19.33 -15.21
CA ILE A 111 28.89 20.49 -15.50
C ILE A 111 29.81 20.12 -16.68
N ALA A 112 29.73 20.88 -17.77
CA ALA A 112 30.64 20.78 -18.91
C ALA A 112 32.02 21.33 -18.54
#